data_AF-A0A3E3IBL5-F1
#
_entry.id   AF-A0A3E3IBL5-F1
#
_cell.length_a   1.000
_cell.length_b   1.000
_cell.length_c   1.000
_cell.angle_alpha   90.00
_cell.angle_beta   90.00
_cell.angle_gamma   90.00
#
_symmetry.space_group_name_H-M   'P 1'
#
loop_
_entity.id
_entity.type
_entity.pdbx_description
1 polymer ?
#
loop_
_entity_poly.entity_id
_entity_poly.type
_entity_poly.pdbx_seq_one_letter_code
_entity_poly.pdbx_strand_id
1 'polypeptide(L)' 'MLKLNILNMINFLKTVNECSGPVVLVSQDGRREDMNNQESLQERLLKNYKDNRRSLKMWIDVAEPADYLKIVCYYAGDC' A
#
# COMPACT_ATOMS: atom_id res chain seq x y z
N MET A 1 -8.32 4.56 -7.43
CA MET A 1 -7.96 5.13 -6.11
C MET A 1 -8.77 4.51 -4.97
N LEU A 2 -8.09 3.94 -3.98
CA LEU A 2 -8.64 3.31 -2.78
C LEU A 2 -8.15 4.04 -1.54
N LYS A 3 -8.99 4.19 -0.52
CA LYS A 3 -8.59 4.65 0.81
C LYS A 3 -8.61 3.47 1.77
N LEU A 4 -7.44 3.06 2.24
CA LEU A 4 -7.27 1.88 3.09
C LEU A 4 -6.69 2.27 4.44
N ASN A 5 -7.05 1.52 5.48
CA ASN A 5 -6.37 1.57 6.78
C ASN A 5 -5.57 0.29 7.00
N ILE A 6 -4.26 0.33 6.77
CA ILE A 6 -3.42 -0.86 6.83
C ILE A 6 -3.10 -1.18 8.29
N LEU A 7 -3.49 -2.38 8.71
CA LEU A 7 -3.28 -2.94 10.07
C LEU A 7 -2.12 -3.94 10.11
N ASN A 8 -1.63 -4.40 8.96
CA ASN A 8 -0.52 -5.33 8.84
C ASN A 8 0.36 -4.94 7.65
N MET A 9 1.25 -3.98 7.89
CA MET A 9 2.12 -3.43 6.84
C MET A 9 3.03 -4.48 6.18
N ILE A 10 3.46 -5.51 6.91
CA ILE A 10 4.37 -6.52 6.36
C ILE A 10 3.68 -7.33 5.26
N ASN A 11 2.48 -7.84 5.53
CA ASN A 11 1.74 -8.61 4.52
C ASN A 11 1.26 -7.70 3.38
N PHE A 12 0.84 -6.47 3.68
CA PHE A 12 0.48 -5.50 2.64
C PHE A 12 1.63 -5.27 1.66
N LEU A 13 2.85 -4.98 2.15
CA LEU A 13 4.01 -4.75 1.29
C LEU A 13 4.41 -5.99 0.48
N LYS A 14 4.23 -7.20 1.02
CA LYS A 14 4.41 -8.44 0.25
C LYS A 14 3.43 -8.52 -0.92
N THR A 15 2.13 -8.26 -0.67
CA THR A 15 1.12 -8.23 -1.74
C THR A 15 1.43 -7.15 -2.78
N VAL A 16 1.91 -5.98 -2.35
CA VAL A 16 2.35 -4.91 -3.26
C VAL A 16 3.49 -5.39 -4.16
N ASN A 17 4.47 -6.12 -3.63
CA ASN A 17 5.60 -6.64 -4.42
C ASN A 17 5.21 -7.78 -5.38
N GLU A 18 4.09 -8.46 -5.14
CA GLU A 18 3.50 -9.45 -6.04
C GLU A 18 2.64 -8.82 -7.16
N CYS A 19 2.46 -7.50 -7.14
CA CYS A 19 1.76 -6.79 -8.21
C CYS A 19 2.65 -6.69 -9.46
N SER A 20 2.03 -6.85 -10.61
CA SER A 20 2.67 -6.75 -11.93
C SER A 20 2.86 -5.31 -12.40
N GLY A 21 1.96 -4.42 -12.00
CA GLY A 21 2.01 -3.00 -12.31
C GLY A 21 2.30 -2.11 -11.10
N PRO A 22 2.41 -0.79 -11.33
CA PRO A 22 2.69 0.17 -10.27
C PRO A 22 1.54 0.22 -9.24
N VAL A 23 1.92 0.35 -7.98
CA VAL A 23 1.00 0.58 -6.86
C VAL A 23 1.34 1.93 -6.26
N VAL A 24 0.62 2.96 -6.68
CA VAL A 24 0.98 4.35 -6.43
C VAL A 24 0.38 4.84 -5.13
N LEU A 25 1.22 5.25 -4.19
CA LEU A 25 0.82 6.04 -3.03
C LEU A 25 0.43 7.45 -3.49
N VAL A 26 -0.76 7.91 -3.08
CA VAL A 26 -1.27 9.25 -3.36
C VAL A 26 -1.32 10.04 -2.06
N SER A 27 -0.54 11.11 -2.01
CA SER A 27 -0.50 12.03 -0.87
C SER A 27 -1.63 13.06 -0.95
N GLN A 28 -1.95 13.71 0.17
CA GLN A 28 -3.00 14.74 0.23
C GLN A 28 -2.69 15.97 -0.63
N ASP A 29 -1.41 16.25 -0.86
CA ASP A 29 -0.92 17.32 -1.75
C ASP A 29 -0.89 16.90 -3.23
N GLY A 30 -1.39 15.70 -3.56
CA GLY A 30 -1.42 15.16 -4.91
C GLY A 30 -0.11 14.51 -5.37
N ARG A 31 0.93 14.43 -4.52
CA ARG A 31 2.15 13.69 -4.86
C ARG A 31 1.86 12.21 -5.07
N ARG A 32 2.51 11.64 -6.06
CA ARG A 32 2.35 10.25 -6.51
C ARG A 32 3.71 9.56 -6.46
N GLU A 33 3.81 8.50 -5.68
CA GLU A 33 5.04 7.70 -5.55
C GLU A 33 4.68 6.23 -5.74
N ASP A 34 5.34 5.53 -6.68
CA ASP A 34 5.16 4.09 -6.82
C ASP A 34 5.80 3.35 -5.64
N MET A 35 5.09 2.37 -5.09
CA MET A 35 5.52 1.54 -3.98
C MET A 35 5.99 0.16 -4.43
N ASN A 36 5.61 -0.31 -5.63
CA ASN A 36 5.97 -1.64 -6.11
C ASN A 36 7.50 -1.77 -6.19
N ASN A 37 8.06 -2.68 -5.38
CA ASN A 37 9.51 -2.93 -5.29
C ASN A 37 10.38 -1.69 -5.01
N GLN A 38 9.82 -0.62 -4.42
CA GLN A 38 10.57 0.59 -4.05
C GLN A 38 10.99 0.56 -2.58
N GLU A 39 12.12 -0.07 -2.28
CA GLU A 39 12.59 -0.34 -0.92
C GLU A 39 12.60 0.90 -0.01
N SER A 40 13.16 2.02 -0.47
CA SER A 40 13.25 3.24 0.34
C SER A 40 11.88 3.81 0.75
N LEU A 41 10.89 3.71 -0.15
CA LEU A 41 9.53 4.13 0.16
C LEU A 41 8.88 3.15 1.13
N GLN A 42 9.05 1.85 0.91
CA GLN A 42 8.50 0.81 1.77
C GLN A 42 9.06 0.88 3.20
N GLU A 43 10.35 1.15 3.36
CA GLU A 43 10.97 1.38 4.67
C GLU A 43 10.39 2.61 5.38
N ARG A 44 10.19 3.71 4.66
CA ARG A 44 9.55 4.92 5.17
C ARG A 44 8.12 4.64 5.65
N LEU A 45 7.36 3.87 4.87
CA LEU A 45 5.99 3.47 5.23
C LEU A 45 5.96 2.54 6.44
N LEU A 46 6.89 1.60 6.53
CA LEU A 46 7.02 0.69 7.67
C LEU A 46 7.35 1.45 8.96
N LYS A 47 8.24 2.44 8.88
CA LYS A 47 8.53 3.33 10.01
C LYS A 47 7.30 4.11 10.44
N ASN A 48 6.64 4.79 9.49
CA ASN A 48 5.41 5.55 9.78
C ASN A 48 4.32 4.68 10.39
N TYR A 49 4.16 3.43 9.93
CA TYR A 49 3.22 2.47 10.50
C TYR A 49 3.55 2.13 11.97
N LYS A 50 4.83 1.90 12.29
CA LYS A 50 5.28 1.63 13.67
C LYS A 50 5.03 2.84 14.58
N ASP A 51 5.32 4.04 14.10
CA ASP A 51 5.13 5.28 14.83
C ASP A 51 3.63 5.58 15.07
N ASN A 52 2.76 5.20 14.14
CA ASN A 52 1.31 5.37 14.23
C ASN A 52 0.59 4.17 14.87
N ARG A 53 1.15 3.61 15.96
CA ARG A 53 0.54 2.52 16.73
C ARG A 53 0.13 1.31 15.88
N ARG A 54 0.95 0.97 14.87
CA ARG A 54 0.68 -0.15 13.95
C ARG A 54 -0.62 0.02 13.14
N SER A 55 -0.90 1.24 12.71
CA SER A 55 -2.00 1.55 11.80
C SER A 55 -1.59 2.68 10.87
N LEU A 56 -1.83 2.54 9.57
CA LEU A 56 -1.52 3.59 8.60
C LEU A 56 -2.63 3.75 7.56
N LYS A 57 -3.24 4.95 7.52
CA LYS A 57 -4.24 5.32 6.52
C LYS A 57 -3.53 5.84 5.27
N MET A 58 -3.86 5.29 4.12
CA MET A 58 -3.23 5.65 2.84
C MET A 58 -4.26 5.71 1.72
N TRP A 59 -4.00 6.59 0.75
CA TRP A 59 -4.66 6.53 -0.55
C TRP A 59 -3.72 5.88 -1.53
N ILE A 60 -4.22 4.89 -2.26
CA ILE A 60 -3.44 4.18 -3.27
C ILE A 60 -4.18 4.19 -4.60
N ASP A 61 -3.43 4.19 -5.69
CA ASP A 61 -3.94 4.02 -7.04
C ASP A 61 -3.27 2.80 -7.67
N VAL A 62 -4.10 1.90 -8.21
CA VAL A 62 -3.65 0.64 -8.81
C VAL A 62 -4.24 0.60 -10.20
N ALA A 63 -3.38 0.62 -11.22
CA ALA A 63 -3.80 0.69 -12.61
C ALA A 63 -4.29 -0.67 -13.13
N GLU A 64 -3.61 -1.74 -12.74
CA GLU A 64 -3.88 -3.08 -13.24
C GLU A 64 -5.07 -3.74 -12.51
N PRO A 65 -6.13 -4.16 -13.22
CA PRO A 65 -7.33 -4.74 -12.58
C PRO A 65 -7.04 -5.98 -11.74
N ALA A 66 -6.11 -6.84 -12.18
CA ALA A 66 -5.72 -8.04 -11.45
C ALA A 66 -5.03 -7.69 -10.13
N ASP A 67 -4.15 -6.69 -10.14
CA ASP A 67 -3.44 -6.23 -8.94
C ASP A 67 -4.38 -5.47 -8.00
N TYR A 68 -5.32 -4.70 -8.54
CA TYR A 68 -6.38 -4.08 -7.76
C TYR A 68 -7.16 -5.14 -6.97
N LEU A 69 -7.55 -6.24 -7.62
CA LEU A 69 -8.24 -7.35 -6.96
C LEU A 69 -7.37 -8.02 -5.89
N LYS A 70 -6.07 -8.24 -6.12
CA LYS A 70 -5.15 -8.76 -5.10
C LYS A 70 -5.15 -7.88 -3.84
N ILE A 71 -5.04 -6.56 -4.02
CA ILE A 71 -5.02 -5.60 -2.91
C ILE A 71 -6.37 -5.57 -2.16
N VAL A 72 -7.49 -5.66 -2.87
CA VAL A 72 -8.82 -5.76 -2.25
C VAL A 72 -8.97 -7.09 -1.49
N CYS A 73 -8.55 -8.21 -2.06
CA CYS A 73 -8.57 -9.52 -1.40
C CYS A 73 -7.70 -9.54 -0.14
N TYR A 74 -6.51 -8.93 -0.20
CA TYR A 74 -5.68 -8.70 0.99
C TYR A 74 -6.47 -7.94 2.06
N TYR A 75 -7.08 -6.81 1.69
CA TYR A 75 -7.76 -5.96 2.65
C TYR A 75 -9.02 -6.60 3.25
N ALA A 76 -9.75 -7.41 2.47
CA ALA A 76 -10.93 -8.12 2.92
C ALA A 76 -10.62 -9.35 3.80
N GLY A 77 -9.44 -9.96 3.63
CA GLY A 77 -9.02 -11.15 4.39
C GLY A 77 -8.11 -10.87 5.59
N ASP A 78 -7.41 -9.73 5.61
CA ASP A 78 -6.48 -9.31 6.67
C ASP A 78 -7.11 -8.26 7.62
N CYS A 79 -8.45 -8.17 7.63
CA CYS A 79 -9.29 -7.41 8.57
C CYS A 79 -10.11 -8.35 9.46
#